data_AF-A0AAE3X9N4-F1
#
_entry.id   AF-A0AAE3X9N4-F1
#
_cell.length_a   1.000
_cell.length_b   1.000
_cell.length_c   1.000
_cell.angle_alpha   90.00
_cell.angle_beta   90.00
_cell.angle_gamma   90.00
#
_symmetry.space_group_name_H-M   'P 1'
#
loop_
_entity.id
_entity.type
_entity.pdbx_description
1 polymer ?
#
loop_
_entity_poly.entity_id
_entity_poly.type
_entity_poly.pdbx_seq_one_letter_code
_entity_poly.pdbx_strand_id
1 'polypeptide(L)'
;MARFHTLRRCPLTAQFWFLGLDARHGDLTLRGFHKSPTPHGSSRYTLDGLSLHSAGLTLLLPGEPLHFNRRTQTFTRGGRTVPATEGRLHLRAALHAHEAWIAARHGPAYRESLVTLHRPPRPVVGALEPWRAYLSCAPRLIRD
;
A
#
# COMPACT_ATOMS: atom_id res chain seq x y z
N MET A 1 -4.40 0.33 -28.21
CA MET A 1 -4.09 1.46 -27.31
C MET A 1 -4.82 1.25 -25.98
N ALA A 2 -4.09 0.97 -24.90
CA ALA A 2 -4.70 0.75 -23.60
C ALA A 2 -5.28 2.07 -23.06
N ARG A 3 -6.61 2.15 -23.01
CA ARG A 3 -7.32 3.25 -22.33
C ARG A 3 -6.88 3.23 -20.86
N PHE A 4 -6.17 4.27 -20.44
CA PHE A 4 -6.06 4.62 -19.03
C PHE A 4 -7.47 5.00 -18.57
N HIS A 5 -8.25 4.00 -18.13
CA HIS A 5 -9.48 4.25 -17.40
C HIS A 5 -9.11 5.22 -16.29
N THR A 6 -9.70 6.41 -16.32
CA THR A 6 -9.61 7.45 -15.30
C THR A 6 -9.98 6.81 -13.97
N LEU A 7 -8.95 6.38 -13.24
CA LEU A 7 -9.09 5.62 -12.02
C LEU A 7 -9.78 6.52 -10.99
N ARG A 8 -10.92 6.03 -10.49
CA ARG A 8 -11.50 6.46 -9.22
C ARG A 8 -10.35 6.70 -8.23
N ARG A 9 -10.43 7.82 -7.50
CA ARG A 9 -9.53 8.34 -6.46
C ARG A 9 -9.12 7.29 -5.41
N CYS A 10 -8.40 6.25 -5.82
CA CYS A 10 -8.05 5.10 -5.00
C CYS A 10 -6.80 5.46 -4.18
N PRO A 11 -6.89 5.47 -2.84
CA PRO A 11 -5.77 5.87 -1.98
C PRO A 11 -4.55 4.95 -2.15
N LEU A 12 -4.77 3.69 -2.54
CA LEU A 12 -3.69 2.73 -2.74
C LEU A 12 -2.79 3.10 -3.93
N THR A 13 -3.26 3.91 -4.88
CA THR A 13 -2.41 4.41 -5.97
C THR A 13 -1.20 5.19 -5.43
N ALA A 14 -1.43 6.10 -4.47
CA ALA A 14 -0.35 6.84 -3.82
C ALA A 14 0.45 5.95 -2.86
N GLN A 15 -0.21 5.07 -2.10
CA GLN A 15 0.48 4.13 -1.22
C GLN A 15 1.51 3.28 -1.97
N PHE A 16 1.14 2.71 -3.13
CA PHE A 16 2.08 1.89 -3.93
C PHE A 16 3.24 2.70 -4.50
N TRP A 17 3.04 3.99 -4.77
CA TRP A 17 4.12 4.87 -5.19
C TRP A 17 5.12 5.08 -4.06
N PHE A 18 4.64 5.39 -2.85
CA PHE A 18 5.50 5.52 -1.66
C PHE A 18 6.23 4.22 -1.31
N LEU A 19 5.53 3.07 -1.28
CA LEU A 19 6.17 1.77 -1.04
C LEU A 19 7.27 1.44 -2.07
N GLY A 20 7.13 1.92 -3.30
CA GLY A 20 8.17 1.80 -4.32
C GLY A 20 9.42 2.61 -4.00
N LEU A 21 9.25 3.83 -3.47
CA LEU A 21 10.36 4.66 -2.98
C LEU A 21 11.00 4.04 -1.74
N ASP A 22 10.19 3.57 -0.79
CA ASP A 22 10.66 2.92 0.44
C ASP A 22 11.49 1.66 0.12
N ALA A 23 11.06 0.87 -0.88
CA ALA A 23 11.84 -0.27 -1.36
C ALA A 23 13.17 0.16 -1.98
N ARG A 24 13.17 1.26 -2.75
CA ARG A 24 14.38 1.81 -3.39
C ARG A 24 15.38 2.37 -2.38
N HIS A 25 14.88 2.99 -1.31
CA HIS A 25 15.71 3.55 -0.23
C HIS A 25 16.14 2.51 0.81
N GLY A 26 15.63 1.27 0.71
CA GLY A 26 15.92 0.20 1.67
C GLY A 26 15.10 0.26 2.95
N ASP A 27 14.16 1.20 3.06
CA ASP A 27 13.29 1.39 4.23
C ASP A 27 12.43 0.16 4.53
N LEU A 28 12.01 -0.61 3.50
CA LEU A 28 11.29 -1.86 3.74
C LEU A 28 12.16 -2.87 4.50
N THR A 29 13.41 -3.07 4.07
CA THR A 29 14.34 -3.97 4.75
C THR A 29 14.68 -3.47 6.15
N LEU A 30 14.90 -2.16 6.31
CA LEU A 30 15.17 -1.53 7.60
C LEU A 30 14.01 -1.67 8.59
N ARG A 31 12.77 -1.68 8.10
CA ARG A 31 11.58 -1.96 8.90
C ARG A 31 11.45 -3.45 9.29
N GLY A 32 12.25 -4.32 8.70
CA GLY A 32 12.24 -5.76 8.96
C GLY A 32 11.50 -6.60 7.92
N PHE A 33 11.11 -6.03 6.77
CA PHE A 33 10.55 -6.85 5.70
C PHE A 33 11.60 -7.81 5.14
N HIS A 34 11.27 -9.11 5.11
CA HIS A 34 12.07 -10.10 4.43
C HIS A 34 11.87 -10.00 2.92
N LYS A 35 12.95 -9.72 2.18
CA LYS A 35 12.96 -9.63 0.72
C LYS A 35 13.20 -11.01 0.11
N SER A 36 12.30 -11.46 -0.76
CA SER A 36 12.43 -12.70 -1.53
C SER A 36 12.34 -12.41 -3.04
N PRO A 37 13.16 -13.06 -3.87
CA PRO A 37 13.02 -12.97 -5.33
C PRO A 37 11.74 -13.66 -5.78
N THR A 38 11.12 -13.15 -6.84
CA THR A 38 10.04 -13.85 -7.55
C THR A 38 10.56 -14.40 -8.87
N PRO A 39 9.95 -15.47 -9.43
CA PRO A 39 10.41 -16.09 -10.68
C PRO A 39 10.50 -15.14 -11.88
N HIS A 40 9.81 -14.00 -11.84
CA HIS A 40 9.73 -13.03 -12.93
C HIS A 40 10.62 -11.79 -12.69
N GLY A 41 11.60 -11.88 -11.80
CA GLY A 41 12.64 -10.85 -11.59
C GLY A 41 12.26 -9.69 -10.66
N SER A 42 11.01 -9.56 -10.21
CA SER A 42 10.61 -8.63 -9.15
C SER A 42 10.83 -9.23 -7.76
N SER A 43 10.81 -8.41 -6.71
CA SER A 43 10.92 -8.87 -5.31
C SER A 43 9.59 -8.78 -4.59
N ARG A 44 9.36 -9.74 -3.70
CA ARG A 44 8.29 -9.73 -2.69
C ARG A 44 8.89 -9.39 -1.34
N TYR A 45 8.24 -8.50 -0.59
CA TYR A 45 8.64 -8.09 0.75
C TYR A 45 7.56 -8.55 1.74
N THR A 46 7.93 -9.27 2.80
CA THR A 46 6.95 -9.79 3.77
C THR A 46 7.30 -9.40 5.20
N LEU A 47 6.31 -8.94 5.97
CA LEU A 47 6.40 -8.59 7.40
C LEU A 47 5.01 -8.77 8.04
N ASP A 48 4.93 -9.47 9.18
CA ASP A 48 3.72 -9.60 10.02
C ASP A 48 2.43 -9.92 9.24
N GLY A 49 2.51 -10.90 8.33
CA GLY A 49 1.37 -11.32 7.49
C GLY A 49 1.01 -10.35 6.35
N LEU A 50 1.69 -9.21 6.22
CA LEU A 50 1.61 -8.35 5.04
C LEU A 50 2.72 -8.71 4.05
N SER A 51 2.33 -9.05 2.82
CA SER A 51 3.24 -9.22 1.69
C SER A 51 3.02 -8.15 0.63
N LEU A 52 4.10 -7.49 0.21
CA LEU A 52 4.12 -6.42 -0.77
C LEU A 52 4.83 -6.88 -2.04
N HIS A 53 4.26 -6.53 -3.19
CA HIS A 53 4.82 -6.77 -4.51
C HIS A 53 4.45 -5.61 -5.46
N SER A 54 5.23 -5.37 -6.52
CA SER A 54 4.93 -4.26 -7.45
C SER A 54 3.55 -4.32 -8.11
N ALA A 55 3.01 -5.54 -8.25
CA ALA A 55 1.70 -5.82 -8.84
C ALA A 55 0.54 -5.78 -7.83
N GLY A 56 0.80 -5.73 -6.53
CA GLY A 56 -0.26 -5.87 -5.52
C GLY A 56 0.27 -6.19 -4.13
N LEU A 57 -0.65 -6.46 -3.22
CA LEU A 57 -0.30 -6.86 -1.86
C LEU A 57 -1.19 -8.04 -1.42
N THR A 58 -0.77 -8.70 -0.36
CA THR A 58 -1.52 -9.76 0.29
C THR A 58 -1.47 -9.54 1.78
N LEU A 59 -2.62 -9.57 2.45
CA LEU A 59 -2.72 -9.51 3.90
C LEU A 59 -3.28 -10.84 4.40
N LEU A 60 -2.54 -11.52 5.27
CA LEU A 60 -3.05 -12.70 5.97
C LEU A 60 -4.14 -12.25 6.95
N LEU A 61 -5.32 -12.83 6.80
CA LEU A 61 -6.46 -12.68 7.69
C LEU A 61 -6.87 -14.07 8.19
N PRO A 62 -7.59 -14.18 9.32
CA PRO A 62 -8.20 -15.44 9.72
C PRO A 62 -9.03 -16.06 8.59
N GLY A 63 -8.86 -17.37 8.35
CA GLY A 63 -9.46 -18.08 7.22
C GLY A 63 -8.64 -17.93 5.94
N GLU A 64 -8.95 -16.92 5.13
CA GLU A 64 -8.34 -16.75 3.81
C GLU A 64 -7.63 -15.39 3.65
N PRO A 65 -6.46 -15.35 2.99
CA PRO A 65 -5.77 -14.09 2.70
C PRO A 65 -6.58 -13.15 1.83
N LEU A 66 -6.46 -11.86 2.12
CA LEU A 66 -6.95 -10.79 1.26
C LEU A 66 -5.86 -10.41 0.26
N HIS A 67 -6.17 -10.49 -1.03
CA HIS A 67 -5.30 -10.04 -2.10
C HIS A 67 -5.82 -8.73 -2.69
N PHE A 68 -4.92 -7.79 -2.96
CA PHE A 68 -5.22 -6.60 -3.73
C PHE A 68 -4.39 -6.60 -5.01
N ASN A 69 -5.05 -6.50 -6.16
CA ASN A 69 -4.41 -6.38 -7.46
C ASN A 69 -4.35 -4.91 -7.86
N ARG A 70 -3.14 -4.38 -8.05
CA ARG A 70 -2.92 -2.97 -8.38
C ARG A 70 -3.43 -2.60 -9.77
N ARG A 71 -3.31 -3.50 -10.75
CA ARG A 71 -3.69 -3.24 -12.16
C ARG A 71 -5.20 -3.08 -12.31
N THR A 72 -5.97 -3.97 -11.68
CA THR A 72 -7.44 -3.96 -11.73
C THR A 72 -8.06 -3.17 -10.60
N GLN A 73 -7.28 -2.81 -9.58
CA GLN A 73 -7.74 -2.21 -8.33
C GLN A 73 -8.84 -3.01 -7.63
N THR A 74 -8.80 -4.33 -7.78
CA THR A 74 -9.76 -5.26 -7.18
C THR A 74 -9.16 -5.94 -5.97
N PHE A 75 -10.05 -6.30 -5.05
CA PHE A 75 -9.73 -7.10 -3.89
C PHE A 75 -10.34 -8.49 -4.06
N THR A 76 -9.61 -9.53 -3.69
CA THR A 76 -10.11 -10.90 -3.70
C THR A 76 -9.78 -11.64 -2.41
N ARG A 77 -10.68 -12.52 -2.00
CA ARG A 77 -10.51 -13.44 -0.86
C ARG A 77 -11.22 -14.75 -1.22
N GLY A 78 -10.53 -15.89 -1.06
CA GLY A 78 -11.08 -17.20 -1.49
C GLY A 78 -11.42 -17.28 -2.97
N GLY A 79 -10.67 -16.58 -3.82
CA GLY A 79 -10.95 -16.48 -5.25
C GLY A 79 -12.17 -15.61 -5.62
N ARG A 80 -12.87 -15.01 -4.65
CA ARG A 80 -14.05 -14.15 -4.89
C ARG A 80 -13.66 -12.68 -4.76
N THR A 81 -14.22 -11.83 -5.62
CA THR A 81 -14.04 -10.37 -5.51
C THR A 81 -14.79 -9.85 -4.29
N VAL A 82 -14.13 -9.04 -3.46
CA VAL A 82 -14.75 -8.36 -2.32
C VAL A 82 -14.88 -6.85 -2.59
N PRO A 83 -15.85 -6.16 -1.95
CA PRO A 83 -16.01 -4.72 -2.07
C PRO A 83 -14.73 -3.96 -1.72
N ALA A 84 -14.41 -2.93 -2.51
CA ALA A 84 -13.18 -2.16 -2.30
C ALA A 84 -13.15 -1.39 -0.97
N THR A 85 -14.32 -1.07 -0.40
CA THR A 85 -14.44 -0.47 0.94
C THR A 85 -13.99 -1.45 2.02
N GLU A 86 -14.50 -2.68 2.00
CA GLU A 86 -14.13 -3.77 2.91
C GLU A 86 -12.64 -4.10 2.79
N GLY A 87 -12.14 -4.33 1.57
CA GLY A 87 -10.73 -4.64 1.35
C GLY A 87 -9.80 -3.54 1.87
N ARG A 88 -10.16 -2.26 1.66
CA ARG A 88 -9.40 -1.13 2.24
C ARG A 88 -9.49 -1.08 3.75
N LEU A 89 -10.61 -1.45 4.38
CA LEU A 89 -10.71 -1.47 5.85
C LEU A 89 -9.69 -2.44 6.45
N HIS A 90 -9.58 -3.65 5.91
CA HIS A 90 -8.60 -4.65 6.38
C HIS A 90 -7.15 -4.18 6.23
N LEU A 91 -6.80 -3.55 5.10
CA LEU A 91 -5.43 -3.09 4.87
C LEU A 91 -5.05 -1.86 5.70
N ARG A 92 -6.03 -1.10 6.17
CA ARG A 92 -5.78 0.22 6.75
C ARG A 92 -4.84 0.14 7.94
N ALA A 93 -5.05 -0.78 8.86
CA ALA A 93 -4.22 -0.91 10.05
C ALA A 93 -2.75 -1.21 9.70
N ALA A 94 -2.51 -2.17 8.80
CA ALA A 94 -1.16 -2.56 8.40
C ALA A 94 -0.43 -1.44 7.65
N LEU A 95 -1.13 -0.72 6.76
CA LEU A 95 -0.58 0.43 6.04
C LEU A 95 -0.35 1.64 6.96
N HIS A 96 -1.28 1.92 7.87
CA HIS A 96 -1.10 2.98 8.87
C HIS A 96 0.10 2.70 9.77
N ALA A 97 0.30 1.47 10.23
CA ALA A 97 1.49 1.08 10.99
C ALA A 97 2.79 1.29 10.18
N HIS A 98 2.74 1.07 8.86
CA HIS A 98 3.87 1.39 7.97
C HIS A 98 4.17 2.88 7.93
N GLU A 99 3.16 3.69 7.70
CA GLU A 99 3.31 5.13 7.59
C GLU A 99 3.72 5.77 8.93
N ALA A 100 3.22 5.25 10.05
CA ALA A 100 3.65 5.66 11.38
C ALA A 100 5.14 5.35 11.63
N TRP A 101 5.63 4.18 11.21
CA TRP A 101 7.05 3.85 11.31
C TRP A 101 7.92 4.77 10.43
N ILE A 102 7.48 5.05 9.20
CA ILE A 102 8.17 5.97 8.30
C ILE A 102 8.24 7.37 8.90
N ALA A 103 7.13 7.88 9.43
CA ALA A 103 7.07 9.19 10.07
C ALA A 103 7.94 9.25 11.33
N ALA A 104 7.98 8.20 12.14
CA ALA A 104 8.86 8.12 13.31
C ALA A 104 10.35 8.13 12.92
N ARG A 105 10.70 7.54 11.77
CA ARG A 105 12.07 7.45 11.28
C ARG A 105 12.57 8.73 10.61
N HIS A 106 11.76 9.31 9.72
CA HIS A 106 12.18 10.40 8.83
C HIS A 106 11.51 11.74 9.14
N GLY A 107 10.57 11.76 10.09
CA GLY A 107 9.77 12.92 10.45
C GLY A 107 8.44 13.00 9.68
N PRO A 108 7.44 13.74 10.21
CA PRO A 108 6.09 13.78 9.67
C PRO A 108 5.99 14.44 8.28
N ALA A 109 6.92 15.33 7.94
CA ALA A 109 6.95 16.02 6.64
C ALA A 109 7.60 15.19 5.53
N TYR A 110 8.16 14.01 5.83
CA TYR A 110 8.94 13.23 4.87
C TYR A 110 8.14 12.83 3.62
N ARG A 111 6.87 12.44 3.78
CA ARG A 111 6.03 12.09 2.62
C ARG A 111 5.79 13.29 1.70
N GLU A 112 5.66 14.49 2.26
CA GLU A 112 5.48 15.72 1.48
C GLU A 112 6.78 16.13 0.78
N SER A 113 7.94 15.94 1.43
CA SER A 113 9.24 16.20 0.80
C SER A 113 9.47 15.25 -0.37
N LEU A 114 9.12 13.97 -0.26
CA LEU A 114 9.21 13.00 -1.36
C LEU A 114 8.32 13.40 -2.55
N VAL A 115 7.10 13.90 -2.30
CA VAL A 115 6.20 14.38 -3.37
C VAL A 115 6.83 15.56 -4.11
N THR A 116 7.39 16.52 -3.39
CA THR A 116 8.06 17.68 -3.97
C THR A 116 9.31 17.28 -4.75
N LEU A 117 10.14 16.40 -4.17
CA LEU A 117 11.41 15.98 -4.75
C LEU A 117 11.24 15.13 -6.00
N HIS A 118 10.37 14.12 -5.97
CA HIS A 118 10.25 13.12 -7.03
C HIS A 118 9.16 13.42 -8.05
N ARG A 119 8.32 14.44 -7.83
CA ARG A 119 7.27 14.89 -8.76
C ARG A 119 6.43 13.72 -9.29
N PRO A 120 5.55 13.13 -8.45
CA PRO A 120 4.82 11.92 -8.80
C PRO A 120 4.00 12.07 -10.10
N PRO A 121 3.75 10.97 -10.82
CA PRO A 121 2.93 11.00 -12.02
C PRO A 121 1.48 11.41 -11.70
N ARG A 122 0.78 11.99 -12.67
CA ARG A 122 -0.59 12.54 -12.50
C ARG A 122 -1.57 11.62 -11.75
N PRO A 123 -1.63 10.29 -12.00
CA PRO A 123 -2.52 9.41 -11.26
C PRO A 123 -2.23 9.34 -9.76
N VAL A 124 -0.96 9.48 -9.37
CA VAL A 124 -0.54 9.53 -7.96
C VAL A 124 -0.91 10.87 -7.36
N VAL A 125 -0.66 11.98 -8.07
CA VAL A 125 -1.08 13.33 -7.63
C VAL A 125 -2.57 13.37 -7.32
N GLY A 126 -3.41 12.85 -8.23
CA GLY A 126 -4.87 12.78 -8.02
C GLY A 126 -5.32 11.81 -6.91
N ALA A 127 -4.42 11.02 -6.35
CA ALA A 127 -4.68 10.09 -5.26
C ALA A 127 -4.09 10.54 -3.90
N LEU A 128 -3.33 11.64 -3.85
CA LEU A 128 -2.69 12.12 -2.61
C LEU A 128 -3.70 12.52 -1.54
N GLU A 129 -4.69 13.35 -1.86
CA GLU A 129 -5.73 13.74 -0.91
C GLU A 129 -6.56 12.53 -0.42
N PRO A 130 -7.07 11.64 -1.29
CA PRO A 130 -7.71 10.39 -0.87
C PRO A 130 -6.84 9.53 0.04
N TRP A 131 -5.53 9.46 -0.24
CA TRP A 131 -4.56 8.71 0.56
C TRP A 131 -4.40 9.33 1.96
N ARG A 132 -4.28 10.65 2.07
CA ARG A 132 -4.25 11.35 3.35
C ARG A 132 -5.50 11.07 4.18
N ALA A 133 -6.68 11.20 3.57
CA ALA A 133 -7.95 10.92 4.23
C ALA A 133 -8.10 9.44 4.65
N TYR A 134 -7.57 8.52 3.85
CA TYR A 134 -7.59 7.10 4.15
C TYR A 134 -6.73 6.73 5.37
N LEU A 135 -5.59 7.40 5.55
CA LEU A 135 -4.67 7.16 6.67
C LEU A 135 -5.01 7.98 7.92
N SER A 136 -5.60 9.16 7.79
CA SER A 136 -5.97 10.00 8.95
C SER A 136 -7.08 9.39 9.81
N CYS A 137 -7.89 8.51 9.24
CA CYS A 137 -8.88 7.74 9.97
C CYS A 137 -8.19 6.60 10.73
N ALA A 138 -7.68 6.90 11.93
CA ALA A 138 -7.05 5.91 12.80
C ALA A 138 -7.95 4.67 12.94
N PRO A 139 -7.41 3.44 12.85
CA PRO A 139 -8.18 2.26 13.20
C PRO A 139 -8.61 2.43 14.66
N ARG A 140 -9.92 2.51 14.92
CA ARG A 140 -10.41 2.29 16.28
C ARG A 140 -10.04 0.85 16.59
N LEU A 141 -9.07 0.65 17.47
CA LEU A 141 -8.80 -0.65 18.06
C LEU A 141 -10.10 -1.09 18.73
N ILE A 142 -10.84 -2.00 18.09
CA ILE A 142 -11.82 -2.79 18.80
C ILE A 142 -10.96 -3.71 19.65
N ARG A 143 -10.79 -3.34 20.92
CA ARG A 143 -10.35 -4.26 21.95
C ARG A 143 -11.53 -5.19 22.21
N ASP A 144 -11.34 -6.48 21.94
CA ASP A 144 -12.14 -7.53 22.57
C ASP A 144 -11.94 -7.50 24.09
#